data_AF-A0ABD5S5C0-F1
#
_entry.id   AF-A0ABD5S5C0-F1
#
_cell.length_a   1.000
_cell.length_b   1.000
_cell.length_c   1.000
_cell.angle_alpha   90.00
_cell.angle_beta   90.00
_cell.angle_gamma   90.00
#
_symmetry.space_group_name_H-M   'P 1'
#
loop_
_entity.id
_entity.type
_entity.pdbx_description
1 polymer ?
#
loop_
_entity_poly.entity_id
_entity_poly.type
_entity_poly.pdbx_seq_one_letter_code
_entity_poly.pdbx_strand_id
1 'polypeptide(L)'
;MVALAVVAEPVLDGARRRSGLDGDAVSESGRSAATERELISRARVLPPVEYFITERAAADFDETLDRVRAALESQGFGVLGETDLGAAVRDELGDDAFPRYVLIAACNPTLAREALDADPNVGVLL
;
A
#
# COMPACT_ATOMS: atom_id res chain seq x y z
N MET A 1 3.18 13.85 -7.48
CA MET A 1 1.97 13.10 -7.84
C MET A 1 1.85 11.98 -6.81
N VAL A 2 0.63 11.58 -6.49
CA VAL A 2 0.29 10.63 -5.43
C VAL A 2 -0.56 9.56 -6.10
N ALA A 3 -0.16 8.30 -5.91
CA ALA A 3 -0.95 7.15 -6.28
C ALA A 3 -1.85 6.77 -5.11
N LEU A 4 -3.17 6.84 -5.30
CA LEU A 4 -4.14 6.37 -4.34
C LEU A 4 -4.83 5.13 -4.90
N ALA A 5 -4.85 4.06 -4.11
CA ALA A 5 -5.54 2.82 -4.44
C ALA A 5 -6.89 2.77 -3.73
N VAL A 6 -7.96 2.56 -4.48
CA VAL A 6 -9.30 2.28 -3.94
C VAL A 6 -9.62 0.83 -4.25
N VAL A 7 -9.90 0.05 -3.19
CA VAL A 7 -10.03 -1.41 -3.27
C VAL A 7 -11.33 -1.84 -2.60
N ALA A 8 -12.08 -2.73 -3.25
CA ALA A 8 -13.20 -3.41 -2.63
C ALA A 8 -12.63 -4.54 -1.77
N GLU A 9 -12.93 -4.54 -0.47
CA GLU A 9 -12.45 -5.56 0.49
C GLU A 9 -12.62 -6.97 -0.10
N PRO A 10 -11.54 -7.76 -0.21
CA PRO A 10 -11.03 -8.53 0.94
C PRO A 10 -9.49 -8.58 1.09
N VAL A 11 -8.71 -7.78 0.36
CA VAL A 11 -7.26 -8.00 0.20
C VAL A 11 -6.36 -7.51 1.35
N LEU A 12 -6.85 -6.66 2.27
CA LEU A 12 -5.99 -6.00 3.28
C LEU A 12 -6.15 -6.49 4.73
N ASP A 13 -6.62 -7.72 4.99
CA ASP A 13 -6.73 -8.27 6.37
C ASP A 13 -5.36 -8.62 7.03
N GLY A 14 -4.25 -8.22 6.42
CA GLY A 14 -2.90 -8.32 7.01
C GLY A 14 -2.60 -7.30 8.10
N ALA A 15 -3.34 -6.19 8.16
CA ALA A 15 -3.11 -5.09 9.10
C ALA A 15 -4.11 -5.11 10.27
N ARG A 16 -4.36 -6.28 10.87
CA ARG A 16 -5.07 -6.34 12.16
C ARG A 16 -4.26 -5.55 13.19
N ARG A 17 -4.80 -4.42 13.64
CA ARG A 17 -4.37 -3.76 14.89
C ARG A 17 -4.41 -4.78 16.03
N ARG A 18 -3.29 -5.45 16.31
CA ARG A 18 -3.11 -6.21 17.56
C ARG A 18 -2.65 -5.24 18.64
N SER A 19 -3.60 -4.70 19.39
CA SER A 19 -3.34 -4.22 20.74
C SER A 19 -3.12 -5.44 21.65
N GLY A 20 -1.89 -5.70 22.08
CA GLY A 20 -1.61 -6.76 23.04
C GLY A 20 -0.23 -7.37 22.87
N LEU A 21 0.73 -6.87 23.64
CA LEU A 21 1.93 -7.58 24.06
C LEU A 21 1.48 -8.80 24.86
N ASP A 22 1.92 -10.00 24.50
CA ASP A 22 2.25 -11.05 25.46
C ASP A 22 3.21 -12.03 24.78
N GLY A 23 4.40 -12.12 25.36
CA GLY A 23 5.37 -13.14 25.00
C GLY A 23 4.91 -14.50 25.50
N ASP A 24 5.41 -15.56 24.87
CA ASP A 24 6.27 -16.47 25.60
C ASP A 24 7.02 -17.44 24.69
N ALA A 25 8.12 -17.91 25.25
CA ALA A 25 9.26 -18.60 24.67
C ALA A 25 8.95 -19.90 23.90
N VAL A 26 9.75 -20.15 22.86
CA VAL A 26 10.09 -21.51 22.43
C VAL A 26 11.57 -21.73 22.77
N SER A 27 11.83 -22.71 23.65
CA SER A 27 13.16 -23.19 23.99
C SER A 27 13.44 -24.46 23.20
N GLU A 28 14.39 -24.41 22.26
CA GLU A 28 14.97 -25.61 21.65
C GLU A 28 16.47 -25.69 21.89
N SER A 29 16.84 -26.72 22.65
CA SER A 29 18.18 -27.23 22.87
C SER A 29 18.66 -28.03 21.65
N GLY A 30 19.91 -27.80 21.19
CA GLY A 30 20.63 -28.78 20.36
C GLY A 30 21.47 -28.18 19.24
N ARG A 31 22.74 -27.90 19.54
CA ARG A 31 23.75 -27.34 18.61
C ARG A 31 24.28 -28.42 17.67
N SER A 32 24.28 -28.15 16.35
CA SER A 32 25.39 -28.43 15.41
C SER A 32 25.03 -28.16 13.93
N ALA A 33 24.46 -26.99 13.63
CA ALA A 33 24.37 -26.43 12.28
C ALA A 33 24.68 -24.91 12.31
N ALA A 34 25.61 -24.56 13.20
CA ALA A 34 25.90 -23.21 13.65
C ALA A 34 26.89 -22.53 12.70
N THR A 35 26.44 -22.01 11.55
CA THR A 35 27.14 -20.91 10.87
C THR A 35 26.20 -20.03 10.03
N GLU A 36 25.25 -20.56 9.25
CA GLU A 36 24.33 -19.72 8.44
C GLU A 36 22.98 -19.44 9.11
N ARG A 37 22.35 -20.45 9.74
CA ARG A 37 21.08 -20.27 10.46
C ARG A 37 21.22 -19.30 11.63
N GLU A 38 22.40 -19.24 12.24
CA GLU A 38 22.68 -18.35 13.36
C GLU A 38 22.83 -16.88 12.91
N LEU A 39 23.37 -16.64 11.70
CA LEU A 39 23.42 -15.31 11.10
C LEU A 39 22.01 -14.79 10.75
N ILE A 40 21.14 -15.65 10.22
CA ILE A 40 19.73 -15.31 9.96
C ILE A 40 18.96 -15.10 11.27
N SER A 41 19.25 -15.87 12.33
CA SER A 41 18.60 -15.69 13.65
C SER A 41 19.02 -14.39 14.37
N ARG A 42 20.20 -13.87 14.05
CA ARG A 42 20.76 -12.62 14.61
C ARG A 42 20.47 -11.41 13.72
N ALA A 43 20.07 -11.63 12.46
CA ALA A 43 19.38 -10.60 11.72
C ALA A 43 18.11 -10.31 12.50
N ARG A 44 18.07 -9.15 13.15
CA ARG A 44 16.81 -8.60 13.64
C ARG A 44 15.90 -8.57 12.42
N VAL A 45 14.94 -9.49 12.35
CA VAL A 45 13.80 -9.35 11.46
C VAL A 45 13.16 -8.05 11.91
N LEU A 46 13.49 -6.97 11.21
CA LEU A 46 12.86 -5.69 11.46
C LEU A 46 11.36 -5.93 11.27
N PRO A 47 10.52 -5.42 12.18
CA PRO A 47 9.09 -5.52 11.99
C PRO A 47 8.74 -4.96 10.60
N PRO A 48 7.73 -5.54 9.92
CA PRO A 48 7.35 -5.08 8.59
C PRO A 48 7.06 -3.58 8.65
N VAL A 49 7.76 -2.82 7.80
CA VAL A 49 7.54 -1.39 7.66
C VAL A 49 6.25 -1.23 6.86
N GLU A 50 5.27 -0.52 7.41
CA GLU A 50 4.08 -0.14 6.65
C GLU A 50 4.45 0.99 5.67
N TYR A 51 4.26 0.74 4.37
CA TYR A 51 4.59 1.69 3.29
C TYR A 51 3.38 2.46 2.76
N PHE A 52 2.23 2.36 3.44
CA PHE A 52 0.98 2.93 2.97
C PHE A 52 0.20 3.57 4.13
N ILE A 53 -0.66 4.52 3.78
CA ILE A 53 -1.72 5.02 4.65
C ILE A 53 -3.02 4.44 4.10
N THR A 54 -3.85 3.89 4.97
CA THR A 54 -5.14 3.31 4.59
C THR A 54 -6.24 3.89 5.45
N GLU A 55 -7.41 4.05 4.87
CA GLU A 55 -8.64 4.41 5.57
C GLU A 55 -9.82 3.66 4.96
N ARG A 56 -10.79 3.28 5.79
CA ARG A 56 -11.99 2.56 5.35
C ARG A 56 -13.16 3.54 5.19
N ALA A 57 -13.78 3.53 4.02
CA ALA A 57 -14.98 4.32 3.77
C ALA A 57 -16.24 3.51 4.09
N ALA A 58 -17.17 4.11 4.84
CA ALA A 58 -18.53 3.60 4.99
C ALA A 58 -19.41 4.07 3.83
N ALA A 59 -19.10 3.59 2.63
CA ALA A 59 -19.76 3.89 1.37
C ALA A 59 -19.56 2.71 0.40
N ASP A 60 -20.37 2.64 -0.65
CA ASP A 60 -20.07 1.70 -1.73
C ASP A 60 -18.82 2.14 -2.51
N PHE A 61 -18.34 1.27 -3.41
CA PHE A 61 -17.08 1.50 -4.10
C PHE A 61 -17.15 2.73 -5.02
N ASP A 62 -18.24 2.93 -5.73
CA ASP A 62 -18.39 4.04 -6.68
C ASP A 62 -18.53 5.37 -5.94
N GLU A 63 -19.31 5.40 -4.87
CA GLU A 63 -19.41 6.55 -3.98
C GLU A 63 -18.06 6.87 -3.33
N THR A 64 -17.28 5.84 -2.95
CA THR A 64 -15.93 6.04 -2.40
C THR A 64 -15.01 6.69 -3.42
N LEU A 65 -15.05 6.28 -4.68
CA LEU A 65 -14.28 6.92 -5.75
C LEU A 65 -14.66 8.40 -5.89
N ASP A 66 -15.95 8.72 -5.92
CA ASP A 66 -16.43 10.10 -6.03
C ASP A 66 -15.97 10.97 -4.84
N ARG A 67 -16.08 10.44 -3.62
CA ARG A 67 -15.60 11.12 -2.41
C ARG A 67 -14.10 11.35 -2.46
N VAL A 68 -13.33 10.40 -2.95
CA VAL A 68 -11.88 10.51 -3.10
C VAL A 68 -11.51 11.59 -4.12
N ARG A 69 -12.16 11.63 -5.30
CA ARG A 69 -11.94 12.68 -6.31
C ARG A 69 -12.23 14.06 -5.73
N ALA A 70 -13.39 14.22 -5.09
CA ALA A 70 -13.77 15.49 -4.47
C ALA A 70 -12.78 15.91 -3.37
N ALA A 71 -12.31 14.97 -2.55
CA ALA A 71 -11.32 15.24 -1.51
C ALA A 71 -9.98 15.70 -2.12
N LEU A 72 -9.47 15.01 -3.15
CA LEU A 72 -8.25 15.39 -3.85
C LEU A 72 -8.35 16.81 -4.44
N GLU A 73 -9.44 17.10 -5.14
CA GLU A 73 -9.69 18.43 -5.72
C GLU A 73 -9.75 19.51 -4.63
N SER A 74 -10.42 19.24 -3.50
CA SER A 74 -10.50 20.18 -2.37
C SER A 74 -9.14 20.53 -1.75
N GLN A 75 -8.15 19.63 -1.90
CA GLN A 75 -6.78 19.82 -1.43
C GLN A 75 -5.84 20.35 -2.54
N GLY A 76 -6.39 20.71 -3.71
CA GLY A 76 -5.61 21.23 -4.83
C GLY A 76 -4.86 20.16 -5.65
N PHE A 77 -5.25 18.89 -5.52
CA PHE A 77 -4.77 17.82 -6.39
C PHE A 77 -5.74 17.62 -7.56
N GLY A 78 -5.22 17.70 -8.78
CA GLY A 78 -5.97 17.29 -9.97
C GLY A 78 -5.79 15.80 -10.25
N VAL A 79 -6.86 15.12 -10.68
CA VAL A 79 -6.79 13.73 -11.15
C VAL A 79 -6.21 13.71 -12.56
N LEU A 80 -5.13 12.96 -12.75
CA LEU A 80 -4.43 12.81 -14.03
C LEU A 80 -4.89 11.57 -14.80
N GLY A 81 -5.37 10.55 -14.11
CA GLY A 81 -5.83 9.31 -14.72
C GLY A 81 -6.32 8.32 -13.70
N GLU A 82 -7.14 7.39 -14.18
CA GLU A 82 -7.70 6.30 -13.40
C GLU A 82 -7.61 5.00 -14.18
N THR A 83 -7.25 3.93 -13.49
CA THR A 83 -7.10 2.60 -14.10
C THR A 83 -7.82 1.57 -13.24
N ASP A 84 -8.76 0.83 -13.83
CA ASP A 84 -9.32 -0.37 -13.21
C ASP A 84 -8.33 -1.52 -13.37
N LEU A 85 -7.36 -1.57 -12.46
CA LEU A 85 -6.36 -2.64 -12.40
C LEU A 85 -7.03 -3.99 -12.17
N GLY A 86 -8.12 -4.02 -11.39
CA GLY A 86 -8.85 -5.25 -11.13
C GLY A 86 -9.41 -5.86 -12.41
N ALA A 87 -10.03 -5.05 -13.27
CA ALA A 87 -10.52 -5.49 -14.57
C ALA A 87 -9.38 -5.96 -15.47
N ALA A 88 -8.29 -5.19 -15.55
CA ALA A 88 -7.13 -5.57 -16.36
C ALA A 88 -6.53 -6.92 -15.94
N VAL A 89 -6.43 -7.18 -14.64
CA VAL A 89 -5.92 -8.46 -14.10
C VAL A 89 -6.87 -9.62 -14.41
N ARG A 90 -8.19 -9.42 -14.22
CA ARG A 90 -9.20 -10.43 -14.55
C ARG A 90 -9.15 -10.81 -16.03
N ASP A 91 -9.11 -9.81 -16.90
CA ASP A 91 -9.15 -10.02 -18.34
C ASP A 91 -7.87 -10.70 -18.86
N GLU A 92 -6.70 -10.29 -18.38
CA GLU A 92 -5.42 -10.81 -18.86
C GLU A 92 -5.09 -12.20 -18.29
N LEU A 93 -5.41 -12.45 -17.01
CA LEU A 93 -5.03 -13.68 -16.32
C LEU A 93 -6.18 -14.70 -16.18
N GLY A 94 -7.41 -14.30 -16.51
CA GLY A 94 -8.61 -15.12 -16.29
C GLY A 94 -8.93 -15.35 -14.80
N ASP A 95 -8.48 -14.47 -13.91
CA ASP A 95 -8.68 -14.58 -12.46
C ASP A 95 -9.92 -13.80 -12.00
N ASP A 96 -11.12 -14.29 -12.31
CA ASP A 96 -12.40 -13.64 -11.97
C ASP A 96 -12.57 -13.34 -10.47
N ALA A 97 -11.81 -13.99 -9.59
CA ALA A 97 -11.85 -13.78 -8.15
C ALA A 97 -11.07 -12.52 -7.71
N PHE A 98 -10.25 -11.92 -8.58
CA PHE A 98 -9.51 -10.71 -8.25
C PHE A 98 -10.48 -9.53 -8.01
N PRO A 99 -10.37 -8.83 -6.88
CA PRO A 99 -11.36 -7.83 -6.46
C PRO A 99 -11.36 -6.59 -7.35
N ARG A 100 -12.37 -5.75 -7.15
CA ARG A 100 -12.38 -4.42 -7.77
C ARG A 100 -11.26 -3.57 -7.16
N TYR A 101 -10.38 -3.08 -8.03
CA TYR A 101 -9.17 -2.36 -7.64
C TYR A 101 -8.94 -1.24 -8.65
N VAL A 102 -9.08 0.01 -8.20
CA VAL A 102 -8.87 1.19 -9.03
C VAL A 102 -7.67 1.96 -8.51
N LEU A 103 -6.76 2.31 -9.41
CA LEU A 103 -5.66 3.24 -9.17
C LEU A 103 -6.07 4.63 -9.64
N ILE A 104 -5.90 5.62 -8.79
CA ILE A 104 -6.09 7.04 -9.12
C ILE A 104 -4.74 7.73 -9.03
N ALA A 105 -4.29 8.30 -10.14
CA ALA A 105 -3.10 9.15 -10.19
C ALA A 105 -3.54 10.61 -9.99
N ALA A 106 -3.03 11.27 -8.96
CA ALA A 106 -3.37 12.65 -8.64
C ALA A 106 -2.13 13.52 -8.48
N CYS A 107 -2.19 14.79 -8.86
CA CYS A 107 -1.05 15.69 -8.79
C CYS A 107 -1.44 17.10 -8.36
N ASN A 108 -0.67 17.66 -7.43
CA ASN A 108 -0.65 19.09 -7.16
C ASN A 108 0.59 19.68 -7.89
N PRO A 109 0.42 20.53 -8.93
CA PRO A 109 1.53 21.03 -9.72
C PRO A 109 2.56 21.85 -8.94
N THR A 110 2.12 22.62 -7.94
CA THR A 110 3.01 23.43 -7.09
C THR A 110 3.94 22.52 -6.29
N LEU A 111 3.38 21.52 -5.60
CA LEU A 111 4.17 20.57 -4.82
C LEU A 111 5.07 19.70 -5.69
N ALA A 112 4.58 19.27 -6.87
CA ALA A 112 5.38 18.50 -7.81
C ALA A 112 6.58 19.30 -8.33
N ARG A 113 6.39 20.59 -8.61
CA ARG A 113 7.46 21.49 -9.02
C ARG A 113 8.51 21.65 -7.92
N GLU A 114 8.08 21.91 -6.69
CA GLU A 114 8.97 22.02 -5.54
C GLU A 114 9.82 20.76 -5.33
N ALA A 115 9.20 19.57 -5.46
CA ALA A 115 9.91 18.30 -5.34
C ALA A 115 10.95 18.10 -6.46
N LEU A 116 10.58 18.39 -7.71
CA LEU A 116 11.48 18.25 -8.86
C LEU A 116 12.63 19.27 -8.84
N ASP A 117 12.39 20.47 -8.32
CA ASP A 117 13.43 21.49 -8.12
C ASP A 117 14.42 21.06 -7.02
N ALA A 118 13.97 20.30 -6.01
CA ALA A 118 14.82 19.77 -4.94
C ALA A 118 15.66 18.57 -5.40
N ASP A 119 15.06 17.61 -6.10
CA ASP A 119 15.75 16.48 -6.74
C ASP A 119 15.01 16.03 -8.01
N PRO A 120 15.58 16.24 -9.21
CA PRO A 120 14.94 15.81 -10.46
C PRO A 120 14.66 14.30 -10.54
N ASN A 121 15.42 13.47 -9.82
CA ASN A 121 15.21 12.01 -9.82
C ASN A 121 13.93 11.59 -9.10
N VAL A 122 13.33 12.45 -8.28
CA VAL A 122 12.06 12.15 -7.61
C VAL A 122 10.92 11.92 -8.61
N GLY A 123 11.07 12.37 -9.86
CA GLY A 123 10.09 12.19 -10.92
C GLY A 123 9.70 10.73 -11.21
N VAL A 124 10.54 9.75 -10.86
CA VAL A 124 10.20 8.32 -10.99
C VAL A 124 9.22 7.81 -9.94
N LEU A 125 8.98 8.61 -8.90
CA LEU A 125 8.08 8.33 -7.77
C LEU A 125 6.83 9.22 -7.78
N LEU A 126 6.75 10.16 -8.72
CA LEU A 126 5.60 11.05 -8.86
C LEU A 126 4.50 10.31 -9.59
#